data_AF-A0A7Y2GUX8-F1
#
_entry.id   AF-A0A7Y2GUX8-F1
#
_cell.length_a   1.000
_cell.length_b   1.000
_cell.length_c   1.000
_cell.angle_alpha   90.00
_cell.angle_beta   90.00
_cell.angle_gamma   90.00
#
_symmetry.space_group_name_H-M   'P 1'
#
loop_
_entity.id
_entity.type
_entity.pdbx_description
1 polymer ?
#
loop_
_entity_poly.entity_id
_entity_poly.type
_entity_poly.pdbx_seq_one_letter_code
_entity_poly.pdbx_strand_id
1 'polypeptide(L)' 'MNSVLKYEVFKSSWESWDKLFAKASEFATRIGRENLENISVSCCGSDQGVVTVWYWEENGPGQMFEINQVNFGE' A
#
# COMPACT_ATOMS: atom_id res chain seq x y z
N MET A 1 8.51 17.03 8.73
CA MET A 1 7.82 16.59 7.51
C MET A 1 6.76 15.62 7.94
N ASN A 2 5.52 15.78 7.47
CA ASN A 2 4.48 14.81 7.77
C ASN A 2 4.54 13.74 6.69
N SER A 3 4.57 12.47 7.08
CA SER A 3 4.48 11.34 6.15
C SER A 3 3.11 10.69 6.29
N VAL A 4 2.61 10.14 5.20
CA VAL A 4 1.34 9.39 5.17
C VAL A 4 1.64 7.95 4.85
N LEU A 5 1.02 7.05 5.61
CA LEU A 5 1.03 5.63 5.28
C LEU A 5 0.05 5.39 4.13
N LYS A 6 0.57 4.96 2.99
CA LYS A 6 -0.18 4.54 1.81
C LYS A 6 0.00 3.04 1.58
N TYR A 7 -0.79 2.52 0.64
CA TYR A 7 -0.67 1.15 0.21
C TYR A 7 -0.93 1.01 -1.30
N GLU A 8 -0.33 -0.02 -1.89
CA GLU A 8 -0.57 -0.46 -3.26
C GLU A 8 -0.95 -1.95 -3.26
N VAL A 9 -1.98 -2.33 -4.03
CA VAL A 9 -2.53 -3.69 -4.02
C VAL A 9 -2.26 -4.39 -5.36
N PHE A 10 -1.53 -5.50 -5.28
CA PHE A 10 -1.32 -6.44 -6.37
C PHE A 10 -2.26 -7.63 -6.17
N LYS A 11 -3.38 -7.65 -6.91
CA LYS A 11 -4.36 -8.73 -6.85
C LYS A 11 -4.51 -9.42 -8.19
N SER A 12 -4.62 -10.74 -8.18
CA SER A 12 -4.91 -11.51 -9.40
C SER A 12 -5.55 -12.85 -9.06
N SER A 13 -6.41 -13.32 -9.96
CA SER A 13 -6.94 -14.67 -9.93
C SER A 13 -6.27 -15.64 -10.90
N TRP A 14 -5.34 -15.15 -11.72
CA TRP A 14 -4.73 -15.91 -12.82
C TRP A 14 -3.21 -15.94 -12.75
N GLU A 15 -2.60 -15.06 -11.94
CA GLU A 15 -1.16 -15.01 -11.77
C GLU A 15 -0.71 -15.91 -10.62
N SER A 16 0.46 -16.53 -10.78
CA SER A 16 1.11 -17.23 -9.69
C SER A 16 1.50 -16.25 -8.58
N TRP A 17 1.63 -16.78 -7.36
CA TRP A 17 2.18 -16.04 -6.23
C TRP A 17 3.52 -15.38 -6.57
N ASP A 18 4.42 -16.08 -7.27
CA ASP A 18 5.71 -15.53 -7.67
C ASP A 18 5.58 -14.27 -8.53
N LYS A 19 4.62 -14.22 -9.46
CA LYS A 19 4.38 -13.03 -10.27
C LYS A 19 3.82 -11.88 -9.45
N LEU A 20 2.94 -12.17 -8.49
CA LEU A 20 2.40 -11.15 -7.57
C LEU A 20 3.51 -10.58 -6.67
N PHE A 21 4.37 -11.44 -6.12
CA PHE A 21 5.52 -11.01 -5.32
C PHE A 21 6.57 -10.27 -6.15
N ALA A 22 6.81 -10.66 -7.40
CA ALA A 22 7.69 -9.93 -8.30
C ALA A 22 7.20 -8.49 -8.51
N LYS A 23 5.92 -8.29 -8.83
CA LYS A 23 5.34 -6.94 -8.98
C LYS A 23 5.43 -6.11 -7.69
N ALA A 24 5.11 -6.73 -6.55
CA ALA A 24 5.18 -6.08 -5.25
C ALA A 24 6.61 -5.66 -4.89
N SER A 25 7.61 -6.53 -5.13
CA SER A 25 9.02 -6.24 -4.86
C SER A 25 9.61 -5.20 -5.82
N GLU A 26 9.24 -5.21 -7.11
CA GLU A 26 9.61 -4.16 -8.06
C GLU A 26 9.04 -2.79 -7.66
N PHE A 27 7.81 -2.75 -7.16
CA PHE A 27 7.22 -1.54 -6.62
C PHE A 27 7.92 -1.07 -5.33
N ALA A 28 8.13 -1.97 -4.37
CA ALA A 28 8.86 -1.67 -3.14
C ALA A 28 10.28 -1.14 -3.40
N THR A 29 10.96 -1.69 -4.41
CA THR A 29 12.30 -1.22 -4.85
C THR A 29 12.25 0.22 -5.36
N ARG A 30 11.19 0.61 -6.08
CA ARG A 30 11.02 1.98 -6.60
C ARG A 30 10.71 3.00 -5.50
N ILE A 31 9.99 2.59 -4.45
CA ILE A 31 9.66 3.46 -3.31
C ILE A 31 10.89 3.78 -2.47
N GLY A 32 11.86 2.87 -2.42
CA GLY A 32 13.06 3.01 -1.58
C GLY A 32 12.89 2.30 -0.24
N ARG A 33 14.02 1.84 0.32
CA ARG A 33 14.05 1.01 1.53
C ARG A 33 13.51 1.75 2.75
N GLU A 34 13.82 3.04 2.85
CA GLU A 34 13.43 3.94 3.93
C GLU A 34 11.93 4.23 3.96
N ASN A 35 11.28 4.12 2.81
CA ASN A 35 9.85 4.40 2.67
C ASN A 35 8.99 3.13 2.72
N LEU A 36 9.58 1.93 2.63
CA LEU A 36 8.83 0.68 2.74
C LEU A 36 8.52 0.36 4.21
N GLU A 37 7.23 0.17 4.53
CA GLU A 37 6.79 -0.27 5.85
C GLU A 37 6.61 -1.80 5.90
N ASN A 38 5.86 -2.36 4.94
CA ASN A 38 5.50 -3.78 5.00
C ASN A 38 5.07 -4.35 3.63
N ILE A 39 5.13 -5.68 3.48
CA ILE A 39 4.41 -6.41 2.43
C ILE A 39 3.55 -7.48 3.10
N SER A 40 2.23 -7.37 2.95
CA SER A 40 1.26 -8.31 3.50
C SER A 40 0.61 -9.16 2.41
N VAL A 41 0.24 -10.38 2.75
CA VAL A 41 -0.41 -11.31 1.82
C VAL A 41 -1.76 -11.76 2.37
N SER A 42 -2.75 -11.90 1.49
CA SER A 42 -4.05 -12.48 1.79
C SER A 42 -4.54 -13.29 0.61
N CYS A 43 -5.35 -14.31 0.89
CA CYS A 43 -6.03 -15.10 -0.13
C CYS A 43 -7.53 -15.17 0.17
N CYS A 44 -8.36 -15.00 -0.85
CA CYS A 44 -9.80 -15.26 -0.76
C CYS A 44 -10.12 -16.51 -1.58
N GLY A 45 -10.31 -17.65 -0.91
CA GLY A 45 -10.45 -18.95 -1.57
C GLY A 45 -9.15 -19.47 -2.19
N SER A 46 -9.24 -20.47 -3.05
CA SER A 46 -8.08 -21.11 -3.70
C SER A 46 -7.46 -20.27 -4.82
N ASP A 47 -8.22 -19.31 -5.37
CA ASP A 47 -7.92 -18.77 -6.70
C ASP A 47 -7.71 -17.25 -6.70
N GLN A 48 -7.68 -16.56 -5.56
CA GLN A 48 -7.41 -15.11 -5.53
C GLN A 48 -6.26 -14.80 -4.59
N GLY A 49 -5.11 -14.45 -5.17
CA GLY A 49 -3.96 -13.93 -4.45
C GLY A 49 -4.01 -12.41 -4.36
N VAL A 50 -3.78 -11.87 -3.17
CA VAL A 50 -3.66 -10.44 -2.89
C VAL A 50 -2.35 -10.19 -2.14
N VAL A 51 -1.49 -9.35 -2.71
CA VAL A 51 -0.28 -8.85 -2.07
C VAL A 51 -0.41 -7.34 -1.95
N THR A 52 -0.27 -6.81 -0.74
CA THR A 52 -0.36 -5.37 -0.47
C THR A 52 0.99 -4.87 0.01
N VAL A 53 1.51 -3.81 -0.61
CA VAL A 53 2.72 -3.11 -0.18
C VAL A 53 2.30 -1.85 0.58
N TRP A 54 2.75 -1.73 1.82
CA TRP A 54 2.53 -0.57 2.69
C TRP A 54 3.78 0.30 2.69
N TYR A 55 3.62 1.61 2.50
CA TYR A 55 4.75 2.51 2.38
C TYR A 55 4.43 3.92 2.88
N TRP A 56 5.45 4.60 3.37
CA TRP A 56 5.42 6.01 3.73
C TRP A 56 5.65 6.87 2.50
N GLU A 57 4.77 7.83 2.28
CA GLU A 57 4.97 8.90 1.31
C GLU A 57 5.16 10.21 2.06
N GLU A 58 6.26 10.93 1.76
CA GLU A 58 6.47 12.26 2.29
C GLU A 58 5.44 13.22 1.68
N ASN A 59 4.68 13.91 2.53
CA ASN A 59 3.91 15.03 2.04
C ASN A 59 4.90 16.15 1.74
N GLY A 60 4.98 16.53 0.47
CA GLY A 60 5.64 17.77 0.09
C GLY A 60 5.11 18.94 0.93
N PRO A 61 5.86 20.04 1.07
CA PRO A 61 5.56 21.16 1.98
C PRO A 61 4.22 21.90 1.75
N GLY A 62 3.31 21.40 0.91
CA GLY A 62 1.98 21.96 0.64
C GLY A 62 0.80 21.04 0.91
N GLN A 63 0.99 19.78 1.34
CA GLN A 63 -0.12 18.86 1.62
C GLN A 63 -0.40 18.80 3.13
N MET A 64 -0.98 19.89 3.65
CA MET A 64 -1.66 19.88 4.94
C MET A 64 -2.98 19.14 4.75
N PHE A 65 -3.18 18.01 5.43
CA PHE A 65 -4.47 17.33 5.46
C PHE A 65 -5.49 18.26 6.14
N GLU A 66 -6.45 18.77 5.37
CA GLU A 66 -7.72 19.20 5.96
C GLU A 66 -8.36 17.95 6.57
N ILE A 67 -8.24 17.84 7.90
CA ILE A 67 -8.98 16.87 8.67
C ILE A 67 -10.44 17.33 8.56
N ASN A 68 -11.22 16.72 7.66
CA ASN A 68 -12.66 16.92 7.63
C ASN A 68 -13.18 16.57 9.04
N GLN A 69 -13.62 17.58 9.77
CA GLN A 69 -14.31 17.41 11.05
C GLN A 69 -15.43 16.40 10.83
N VAL A 70 -15.30 15.22 11.43
CA VAL A 70 -16.42 14.29 11.53
C VAL A 70 -17.40 14.90 12.51
N ASN A 71 -18.46 15.53 11.98
CA ASN A 71 -19.59 15.97 12.79
C ASN A 71 -20.33 14.73 13.30
N PHE A 72 -20.06 14.35 14.55
CA PHE A 72 -20.99 13.54 15.33
C PHE A 72 -22.07 14.50 15.85
N GLY A 73 -23.07 14.79 15.00
CA GLY A 73 -24.32 15.38 15.45
C GLY A 73 -25.07 14.36 16.30
N GLU A 74 -25.67 14.86 17.38
CA GLU A 74 -26.45 14.13 18.41
C GLU A 74 -27.62 13.31 17.87
#